data_AF-A0A087CJ02-F1
#
_entry.id   AF-A0A087CJ02-F1
#
_cell.length_a   1.000
_cell.length_b   1.000
_cell.length_c   1.000
_cell.angle_alpha   90.00
_cell.angle_beta   90.00
_cell.angle_gamma   90.00
#
_symmetry.space_group_name_H-M   'P 1'
#
loop_
_entity.id
_entity.type
_entity.pdbx_description
1 polymer ?
#
loop_
_entity_poly.entity_id
_entity_poly.type
_entity_poly.pdbx_seq_one_letter_code
_entity_poly.pdbx_strand_id
1 'polypeptide(L)'
;MAVLAVLIFLSFAVTQHAYGDIASLPAVRTLWLGILISVALHFFMFIPVHGKMMAILGVVLLVNAGAGLLLPAMPLDVVFVLDGIIKIVVGAILIRISPTDF
;
A
#
# COMPACT_ATOMS: atom_id res chain seq x y z
N MET A 1 10.77 8.10 -5.51
CA MET A 1 11.36 6.78 -5.82
C MET A 1 12.27 6.22 -4.73
N ALA A 2 13.27 6.96 -4.23
CA ALA A 2 14.18 6.44 -3.18
C ALA A 2 13.46 5.94 -1.90
N VAL A 3 12.49 6.71 -1.39
CA VAL A 3 11.71 6.34 -0.19
C VAL A 3 10.98 5.01 -0.37
N LEU A 4 10.32 4.80 -1.52
CA LEU A 4 9.60 3.56 -1.80
C LEU A 4 10.54 2.35 -1.82
N ALA A 5 11.72 2.48 -2.45
CA ALA A 5 12.70 1.41 -2.49
C ALA A 5 13.17 1.00 -1.09
N VAL A 6 13.41 1.99 -0.21
CA VAL A 6 13.75 1.73 1.21
C VAL A 6 12.61 1.01 1.92
N LEU A 7 11.36 1.45 1.77
CA LEU A 7 10.21 0.82 2.42
C LEU A 7 9.98 -0.63 1.94
N ILE A 8 10.16 -0.90 0.65
CA ILE A 8 10.08 -2.26 0.09
C ILE A 8 11.22 -3.14 0.65
N PHE A 9 12.44 -2.61 0.72
CA PHE A 9 13.56 -3.33 1.32
C PHE A 9 13.31 -3.65 2.80
N LEU A 10 12.74 -2.71 3.56
CA LEU A 10 12.34 -2.95 4.95
C LEU A 10 11.25 -4.04 5.05
N SER A 11 10.27 -4.05 4.15
CA SER A 11 9.25 -5.11 4.11
C SER A 11 9.86 -6.49 3.87
N PHE A 12 10.87 -6.57 2.99
CA PHE A 12 11.64 -7.79 2.76
C PHE A 12 12.44 -8.20 3.99
N ALA A 13 13.19 -7.28 4.61
CA ALA A 13 14.01 -7.54 5.79
C ALA A 13 13.16 -8.02 6.98
N VAL A 14 12.01 -7.38 7.23
CA VAL A 14 11.06 -7.77 8.28
C VAL A 14 10.51 -9.17 8.03
N THR A 15 10.10 -9.47 6.79
CA THR A 15 9.58 -10.79 6.43
C THR A 15 10.64 -11.87 6.57
N GLN A 16 11.86 -11.62 6.07
CA GLN A 16 12.98 -12.55 6.19
C GLN A 16 13.33 -12.83 7.66
N HIS A 17 13.31 -11.80 8.50
CA HIS A 17 13.55 -11.96 9.94
C HIS A 17 12.45 -12.78 10.64
N ALA A 18 11.18 -12.58 10.26
CA ALA A 18 10.05 -13.24 10.89
C ALA A 18 9.87 -14.72 10.48
N TYR A 19 10.18 -15.07 9.23
CA TYR A 19 9.90 -16.40 8.68
C TYR A 19 11.16 -17.22 8.33
N GLY A 20 12.30 -16.59 8.10
CA GLY A 20 13.55 -17.24 7.66
C GLY A 20 13.54 -17.74 6.20
N ASP A 21 12.43 -18.34 5.76
CA ASP A 21 12.16 -18.74 4.38
C ASP A 21 11.04 -17.89 3.76
N ILE A 22 11.43 -16.93 2.92
CA ILE A 22 10.54 -16.07 2.15
C ILE A 22 9.71 -16.79 1.09
N ALA A 23 10.07 -18.01 0.69
CA ALA A 23 9.33 -18.77 -0.31
C ALA A 23 8.10 -19.49 0.28
N SER A 24 8.02 -19.59 1.62
CA SER A 24 6.85 -20.15 2.28
C SER A 24 5.59 -19.29 2.03
N LEU A 25 4.43 -19.94 1.85
CA LEU A 25 3.16 -19.24 1.55
C LEU A 25 2.83 -18.12 2.56
N PRO A 26 3.01 -18.30 3.88
CA PRO A 26 2.77 -17.23 4.84
C PRO A 26 3.73 -16.06 4.67
N ALA A 27 5.01 -16.32 4.39
CA ALA A 27 6.02 -15.27 4.19
C ALA A 27 5.74 -14.47 2.91
N VAL A 28 5.44 -15.15 1.79
CA VAL A 28 5.05 -14.49 0.53
C VAL A 28 3.85 -13.58 0.73
N ARG A 29 2.83 -14.07 1.46
CA ARG A 29 1.64 -13.26 1.79
C ARG A 29 2.02 -12.01 2.58
N THR A 30 2.77 -12.17 3.67
CA THR A 30 3.18 -11.05 4.52
C THR A 30 4.05 -10.04 3.76
N LEU A 31 4.95 -10.52 2.90
CA LEU A 31 5.77 -9.67 2.04
C LEU A 31 4.90 -8.81 1.11
N TRP A 32 3.93 -9.42 0.43
CA TRP A 32 3.03 -8.68 -0.45
C TRP A 32 2.22 -7.61 0.29
N LEU A 33 1.68 -7.94 1.46
CA LEU A 33 0.96 -6.97 2.28
C LEU A 33 1.87 -5.85 2.77
N GLY A 34 3.12 -6.16 3.15
CA GLY A 34 4.13 -5.17 3.49
C GLY A 34 4.49 -4.23 2.33
N ILE A 35 4.57 -4.76 1.11
CA ILE A 35 4.77 -3.95 -0.11
C ILE A 35 3.58 -3.01 -0.34
N LEU A 36 2.34 -3.47 -0.17
CA LEU A 36 1.16 -2.59 -0.28
C LEU A 36 1.17 -1.47 0.77
N ILE A 37 1.55 -1.79 2.01
CA ILE A 37 1.74 -0.79 3.08
C ILE A 37 2.82 0.21 2.69
N SER A 38 3.94 -0.26 2.13
CA SER A 38 5.04 0.59 1.66
C SER A 38 4.57 1.58 0.57
N VAL A 39 3.74 1.10 -0.37
CA VAL A 39 3.14 1.95 -1.40
C VAL A 39 2.13 2.93 -0.80
N ALA A 40 1.31 2.50 0.17
CA ALA A 40 0.38 3.38 0.88
C ALA A 40 1.11 4.51 1.60
N LEU A 41 2.19 4.20 2.33
CA LEU A 41 3.06 5.18 3.00
C LEU A 41 3.74 6.12 1.99
N HIS A 42 4.12 5.60 0.81
CA HIS A 42 4.71 6.42 -0.22
C HIS A 42 3.78 7.54 -0.72
N PHE A 43 2.45 7.32 -0.77
CA PHE A 43 1.50 8.34 -1.19
C PHE A 43 1.48 9.59 -0.29
N PHE A 44 1.78 9.46 1.00
CA PHE A 44 1.85 10.63 1.90
C PHE A 44 2.93 11.64 1.49
N MET A 45 3.99 11.18 0.80
CA MET A 45 5.04 12.07 0.29
C MET A 45 4.56 12.98 -0.85
N PHE A 46 3.42 12.66 -1.46
CA PHE A 46 2.83 13.45 -2.55
C PHE A 46 1.80 14.47 -2.05
N ILE A 47 1.53 14.54 -0.74
CA ILE A 47 0.63 15.54 -0.15
C ILE A 47 1.01 16.98 -0.52
N PRO A 48 2.30 17.41 -0.51
CA PRO A 48 2.65 18.79 -0.88
C PRO A 48 2.31 19.16 -2.33
N VAL A 49 2.13 18.17 -3.22
CA VAL A 49 1.89 18.40 -4.66
C VAL A 49 0.42 18.18 -5.02
N HIS A 50 -0.24 17.21 -4.41
CA HIS A 50 -1.58 16.77 -4.77
C HIS A 50 -2.61 16.90 -3.63
N GLY A 51 -2.23 17.58 -2.55
CA GLY A 51 -3.13 17.96 -1.46
C GLY A 51 -3.70 16.79 -0.67
N LYS A 52 -4.86 17.04 -0.06
CA LYS A 52 -5.52 16.15 0.91
C LYS A 52 -5.92 14.80 0.30
N MET A 53 -6.14 14.74 -1.01
CA MET A 53 -6.50 13.49 -1.70
C MET A 53 -5.43 12.42 -1.59
N MET A 54 -4.14 12.79 -1.53
CA MET A 54 -3.06 11.83 -1.28
C MET A 54 -3.07 11.27 0.14
N ALA A 55 -3.45 12.09 1.13
CA ALA A 55 -3.60 11.62 2.50
C ALA A 55 -4.75 10.62 2.60
N ILE A 56 -5.90 10.93 1.99
CA ILE A 56 -7.06 10.04 1.94
C ILE A 56 -6.69 8.72 1.25
N LEU A 57 -6.05 8.78 0.08
CA LEU A 57 -5.59 7.60 -0.64
C LEU A 57 -4.64 6.75 0.21
N GLY A 58 -3.63 7.36 0.81
CA GLY A 58 -2.66 6.68 1.67
C GLY A 58 -3.32 5.97 2.84
N VAL A 59 -4.24 6.64 3.55
CA VAL A 59 -4.95 6.05 4.70
C VAL A 59 -5.83 4.88 4.27
N VAL A 60 -6.63 5.03 3.21
CA VAL A 60 -7.55 3.97 2.76
C VAL A 60 -6.77 2.72 2.32
N LEU A 61 -5.66 2.91 1.59
CA LEU A 61 -4.80 1.79 1.19
C LEU A 61 -4.08 1.14 2.37
N LEU A 62 -3.63 1.94 3.35
CA LEU A 62 -3.01 1.43 4.57
C LEU A 62 -3.99 0.58 5.37
N VAL A 63 -5.25 1.00 5.48
CA VAL A 63 -6.31 0.23 6.13
C VAL A 63 -6.59 -1.06 5.37
N ASN A 64 -6.67 -1.02 4.03
CA ASN A 64 -6.91 -2.22 3.22
C ASN A 64 -5.81 -3.27 3.40
N ALA A 65 -4.53 -2.88 3.27
CA ALA A 65 -3.41 -3.79 3.46
C ALA A 65 -3.26 -4.24 4.93
N GLY A 66 -3.51 -3.35 5.88
CA GLY A 66 -3.53 -3.66 7.31
C GLY A 66 -4.61 -4.66 7.68
N ALA A 67 -5.81 -4.55 7.11
CA ALA A 67 -6.88 -5.53 7.27
C ALA A 67 -6.44 -6.91 6.74
N GLY A 68 -5.75 -6.95 5.59
CA GLY A 68 -5.19 -8.20 5.04
C GLY A 68 -4.13 -8.86 5.94
N LEU A 69 -3.37 -8.08 6.72
CA LEU A 69 -2.44 -8.61 7.73
C LEU A 69 -3.16 -9.11 8.98
N LEU A 70 -4.12 -8.34 9.49
CA LEU A 70 -4.81 -8.62 10.75
C LEU A 70 -5.90 -9.69 10.64
N LEU A 71 -6.40 -9.94 9.43
CA LEU A 71 -7.45 -10.93 9.15
C LEU A 71 -6.89 -12.01 8.22
N PRO A 72 -6.25 -13.07 8.72
CA PRO A 72 -5.67 -14.14 7.90
C PRO A 72 -6.69 -14.84 6.99
N ALA A 73 -7.96 -14.83 7.38
CA ALA A 73 -9.06 -15.38 6.60
C ALA A 73 -9.38 -14.53 5.34
N MET A 74 -8.94 -13.27 5.28
CA MET A 74 -9.16 -12.41 4.12
C MET A 74 -8.27 -12.88 2.95
N PRO A 75 -8.84 -13.24 1.78
CA PRO A 75 -8.05 -13.65 0.63
C PRO A 75 -7.15 -12.51 0.11
N LEU A 76 -5.91 -12.83 -0.28
CA LEU A 76 -4.91 -11.83 -0.69
C LEU A 76 -5.30 -11.16 -2.03
N ASP A 77 -5.91 -11.91 -2.93
CA ASP A 77 -6.48 -11.44 -4.19
C ASP A 77 -7.56 -10.37 -3.97
N VAL A 78 -8.42 -10.52 -2.95
CA VAL A 78 -9.40 -9.49 -2.58
C VAL A 78 -8.71 -8.19 -2.15
N VAL A 79 -7.65 -8.29 -1.34
CA VAL A 79 -6.85 -7.11 -0.94
C VAL A 79 -6.27 -6.41 -2.17
N PHE A 80 -5.71 -7.16 -3.12
CA PHE A 80 -5.15 -6.61 -4.36
C PHE A 80 -6.20 -5.95 -5.27
N VAL A 81 -7.36 -6.59 -5.44
CA VAL A 81 -8.43 -6.03 -6.27
C VAL A 81 -8.94 -4.73 -5.67
N LEU A 82 -9.19 -4.68 -4.36
CA LEU A 82 -9.59 -3.45 -3.67
C LEU A 82 -8.53 -2.36 -3.79
N ASP A 83 -7.26 -2.71 -3.55
CA ASP A 83 -6.12 -1.80 -3.67
C ASP A 83 -6.04 -1.15 -5.07
N GLY A 84 -6.22 -1.94 -6.13
CA GLY A 84 -6.27 -1.46 -7.51
C GLY A 84 -7.49 -0.58 -7.80
N ILE A 85 -8.69 -0.99 -7.38
CA ILE A 85 -9.92 -0.21 -7.59
C ILE A 85 -9.81 1.15 -6.91
N ILE A 86 -9.33 1.20 -5.66
CA ILE A 86 -9.15 2.45 -4.91
C ILE A 86 -8.23 3.40 -5.67
N LYS A 87 -7.08 2.90 -6.17
CA LYS A 87 -6.12 3.71 -6.94
C LYS A 87 -6.72 4.22 -8.26
N ILE A 88 -7.46 3.38 -8.98
CA ILE A 88 -8.12 3.77 -10.24
C ILE A 88 -9.17 4.86 -9.99
N VAL A 89 -10.01 4.69 -8.97
CA VAL A 89 -11.06 5.66 -8.63
C VAL A 89 -10.44 7.00 -8.22
N VAL A 90 -9.48 7.01 -7.31
CA VAL A 90 -8.82 8.25 -6.88
C VAL A 90 -8.02 8.88 -8.03
N GLY A 91 -7.33 8.08 -8.84
CA GLY A 91 -6.61 8.55 -10.03
C GLY A 91 -7.55 9.21 -11.04
N ALA A 92 -8.73 8.63 -11.29
CA ALA A 92 -9.74 9.22 -12.17
C ALA A 92 -10.28 10.55 -11.64
N ILE A 93 -10.46 10.68 -10.31
CA ILE A 93 -10.87 11.93 -9.67
C ILE A 93 -9.79 13.01 -9.87
N LEU A 94 -8.51 12.68 -9.67
CA LEU A 94 -7.38 13.62 -9.84
C LEU A 94 -7.17 14.07 -11.29
N ILE A 95 -7.57 13.28 -12.29
CA ILE A 95 -7.53 13.70 -13.69
C ILE A 95 -8.56 14.82 -13.95
N ARG A 96 -9.70 14.79 -13.25
CA ARG A 96 -10.80 15.74 -13.48
C ARG A 96 -10.74 17.00 -12.63
N ILE A 97 -10.04 16.96 -11.51
CA ILE A 97 -9.99 18.06 -10.54
C ILE A 97 -8.54 18.51 -10.39
N SER A 98 -8.29 19.83 -10.47
CA SER A 98 -6.94 20.35 -10.29
C SER A 98 -6.40 19.94 -8.90
N PRO A 99 -5.15 19.45 -8.79
CA PRO A 99 -4.58 19.01 -7.51
C PRO A 99 -4.48 20.12 -6.44
N THR A 100 -4.70 21.37 -6.83
CA THR A 100 -4.63 22.58 -5.99
C THR A 100 -5.96 22.98 -5.35
N ASP A 101 -7.07 22.36 -5.73
CA ASP A 101 -8.41 22.80 -5.29
C ASP A 101 -8.88 22.12 -3.98
N PHE A 102 -7.96 21.51 -3.21
CA PHE A 102 -8.25 20.78 -1.96
C PHE A 102 -7.36 21.16 -0.78
#